data_AF-F8NYW6-F1
#
_entry.id   AF-F8NYW6-F1
#
_cell.length_a   1.000
_cell.length_b   1.000
_cell.length_c   1.000
_cell.angle_alpha   90.00
_cell.angle_beta   90.00
_cell.angle_gamma   90.00
#
_symmetry.space_group_name_H-M   'P 1'
#
loop_
_entity.id
_entity.type
_entity.pdbx_description
1 polymer ?
#
loop_
_entity_poly.entity_id
_entity_poly.type
_entity_poly.pdbx_seq_one_letter_code
_entity_poly.pdbx_strand_id
1 'polypeptide(L)'
;MFTPKAAVGSPLAIKNQNLAQAEGDNMKLREINSFMLTNRKGGKDSEEMVVSRKDYEECHQSIRDLRKGNVWLGGRVQRLDESYQRSEVAMRELRKMVGQSEEANRELRKVAGQSEERYIKSEKRWEERHARSEEAIRELRKTNQRLDESNLELKKTLRDVRAEVIEERASREKSEQEIRRYLRLITPLHLRALLDKARQKILMDVEGGTSWESYRRGRDVDTFSKDILEELSVKYHPPSSEAVHFLCYASKEIRKRGNEAAHKADVSDIRKALMDEQLDAGDVGDHERLLLKELFEFAYGQAI
;
A
#
# COMPACT_ATOMS: atom_id res chain seq x y z
N MET A 1 4.99 -73.68 -26.77
CA MET A 1 5.83 -74.65 -26.03
C MET A 1 7.16 -74.75 -26.75
N PHE A 2 8.21 -74.13 -26.20
CA PHE A 2 9.57 -74.22 -26.75
C PHE A 2 10.41 -75.01 -25.74
N THR A 3 10.81 -76.23 -26.10
CA THR A 3 11.91 -76.91 -25.42
C THR A 3 13.22 -76.43 -26.08
N PRO A 4 14.12 -75.76 -25.35
CA PRO A 4 15.36 -75.29 -25.95
C PRO A 4 16.28 -76.48 -26.23
N LYS A 5 16.73 -76.60 -27.49
CA LYS A 5 17.85 -77.48 -27.86
C LYS A 5 19.08 -77.02 -27.07
N ALA A 6 19.64 -77.91 -26.25
CA ALA A 6 20.83 -77.61 -25.46
C ALA A 6 21.98 -77.22 -26.41
N ALA A 7 22.55 -76.03 -26.20
CA ALA A 7 23.68 -75.53 -26.97
C ALA A 7 24.88 -76.48 -26.82
N VAL A 8 25.53 -76.79 -27.95
CA VAL A 8 26.77 -77.56 -28.02
C VAL A 8 27.82 -76.81 -27.17
N GLY A 9 28.25 -77.41 -26.05
CA GLY A 9 29.15 -76.78 -25.08
C GLY A 9 28.50 -76.33 -23.75
N SER A 10 27.19 -76.50 -23.57
CA SER A 10 26.57 -76.31 -22.25
C SER A 10 27.07 -77.34 -21.23
N PRO A 11 27.15 -77.01 -19.92
CA PRO A 11 27.58 -77.94 -18.88
C PRO A 11 26.82 -79.27 -18.88
N LEU A 12 25.53 -79.24 -19.25
CA LEU A 12 24.68 -80.43 -19.43
C LEU A 12 25.08 -81.29 -20.64
N ALA A 13 25.44 -80.67 -21.78
CA ALA A 13 25.91 -81.40 -22.96
C ALA A 13 27.27 -82.09 -22.71
N ILE A 14 28.18 -81.41 -22.01
CA ILE A 14 29.48 -81.96 -21.60
C ILE A 14 29.31 -83.10 -20.59
N LYS A 15 28.35 -82.98 -19.67
CA LYS A 15 28.01 -84.04 -18.70
C LYS A 15 27.49 -85.30 -19.38
N ASN A 16 26.63 -85.17 -20.40
CA ASN A 16 26.09 -86.31 -21.15
C ASN A 16 27.14 -87.02 -22.00
N GLN A 17 28.06 -86.27 -22.63
CA GLN A 17 29.13 -86.86 -23.45
C GLN A 17 30.15 -87.62 -22.59
N ASN A 18 30.49 -87.09 -21.41
CA ASN A 18 31.36 -87.78 -20.45
C ASN A 18 30.69 -89.01 -19.80
N LEU A 19 29.36 -88.99 -19.61
CA LEU A 19 28.60 -90.15 -19.13
C LEU A 19 28.61 -91.30 -20.15
N ALA A 20 28.39 -91.00 -21.44
CA ALA A 20 28.45 -92.01 -22.50
C ALA A 20 29.84 -92.65 -22.63
N GLN A 21 30.90 -91.87 -22.45
CA GLN A 21 32.27 -92.38 -22.47
C GLN A 21 32.58 -93.24 -21.22
N ALA A 22 32.09 -92.83 -20.04
CA ALA A 22 32.20 -93.62 -18.81
C ALA A 22 31.39 -94.92 -18.86
N GLU A 23 30.23 -94.94 -19.52
CA GLU A 23 29.45 -96.18 -19.77
C GLU A 23 30.20 -97.13 -20.72
N GLY A 24 30.86 -96.60 -21.75
CA GLY A 24 31.74 -97.38 -22.63
C GLY A 24 32.93 -98.01 -21.89
N ASP A 25 33.57 -97.27 -20.98
CA ASP A 25 34.68 -97.78 -20.17
C ASP A 25 34.20 -98.78 -19.08
N ASN A 26 32.98 -98.60 -18.55
CA ASN A 26 32.36 -99.57 -17.64
C ASN A 26 31.99 -100.89 -18.34
N MET A 27 31.59 -100.85 -19.62
CA MET A 27 31.40 -102.07 -20.41
C MET A 27 32.71 -102.84 -20.57
N LYS A 28 33.83 -102.17 -20.86
CA LYS A 28 35.15 -102.82 -20.93
C LYS A 28 35.58 -103.43 -19.59
N LEU A 29 35.31 -102.75 -18.47
CA LEU A 29 35.56 -103.31 -17.13
C LEU A 29 34.68 -104.53 -16.81
N ARG A 30 33.42 -104.56 -17.28
CA ARG A 30 32.55 -105.73 -17.19
C ARG A 30 33.04 -106.89 -18.05
N GLU A 31 33.55 -106.63 -19.25
CA GLU A 31 34.18 -107.65 -20.11
C GLU A 31 35.43 -108.25 -19.46
N ILE A 32 36.29 -107.42 -18.85
CA ILE A 32 37.49 -107.88 -18.13
C ILE A 32 37.11 -108.69 -16.87
N ASN A 33 36.11 -108.25 -16.10
CA ASN A 33 35.62 -109.02 -14.96
C ASN A 33 34.93 -110.33 -15.38
N SER A 34 34.22 -110.33 -16.51
CA SER A 34 33.65 -111.55 -17.11
C SER A 34 34.75 -112.54 -17.48
N PHE A 35 35.83 -112.09 -18.16
CA PHE A 35 37.01 -112.88 -18.50
C PHE A 35 37.73 -113.48 -17.28
N MET A 36 37.87 -112.70 -16.20
CA MET A 36 38.47 -113.17 -14.95
C MET A 36 37.60 -114.18 -14.19
N LEU A 37 36.26 -114.07 -14.31
CA LEU A 37 35.32 -114.97 -13.65
C LEU A 37 35.10 -116.28 -14.41
N THR A 38 35.16 -116.29 -15.75
CA THR A 38 35.18 -117.53 -16.55
C THR A 38 36.44 -118.36 -16.27
N ASN A 39 37.60 -117.72 -16.10
CA ASN A 39 38.85 -118.41 -15.73
C ASN A 39 38.87 -118.94 -14.28
N ARG A 40 37.96 -118.52 -13.39
CA ARG A 40 37.90 -118.99 -12.00
C ARG A 40 36.90 -120.14 -11.78
N LYS A 41 36.04 -120.46 -12.76
CA LYS A 41 34.97 -121.46 -12.64
C LYS A 41 35.07 -122.66 -13.59
N GLY A 42 36.17 -122.80 -14.34
CA GLY A 42 36.47 -123.97 -15.16
C GLY A 42 37.66 -124.76 -14.62
N GLY A 43 37.41 -125.68 -13.69
CA GLY A 43 38.38 -126.68 -13.27
C GLY A 43 37.94 -128.05 -13.79
N LYS A 44 38.57 -128.50 -14.87
CA LYS A 44 38.70 -129.86 -15.44
C LYS A 44 38.51 -129.82 -16.96
N ASP A 45 39.56 -129.46 -17.67
CA ASP A 45 40.33 -130.40 -18.49
C ASP A 45 41.61 -129.71 -18.96
N SER A 46 42.67 -130.49 -19.00
CA SER A 46 44.07 -130.12 -19.12
C SER A 46 44.47 -129.81 -20.56
N GLU A 47 44.81 -128.56 -20.85
CA GLU A 47 45.77 -128.18 -21.90
C GLU A 47 46.21 -126.72 -21.67
N GLU A 48 47.50 -126.47 -21.91
CA GLU A 48 48.30 -125.29 -21.59
C GLU A 48 47.57 -123.93 -21.56
N MET A 49 47.42 -123.35 -20.35
CA MET A 49 47.27 -121.91 -20.17
C MET A 49 48.58 -121.32 -19.66
N VAL A 50 49.53 -121.13 -20.58
CA VAL A 50 50.62 -120.17 -20.38
C VAL A 50 50.03 -118.78 -20.65
N VAL A 51 49.35 -118.20 -19.66
CA VAL A 51 49.17 -116.74 -19.64
C VAL A 51 50.57 -116.16 -19.53
N SER A 52 51.05 -115.55 -20.61
CA SER A 52 52.36 -114.95 -20.64
C SER A 52 52.45 -113.93 -19.51
N ARG A 53 53.55 -113.95 -18.75
CA ARG A 53 53.84 -112.94 -17.71
C ARG A 53 53.63 -111.51 -18.24
N LYS A 54 53.84 -111.32 -19.55
CA LYS A 54 53.59 -110.09 -20.29
C LYS A 54 52.12 -109.65 -20.28
N ASP A 55 51.17 -110.56 -20.48
CA ASP A 55 49.73 -110.25 -20.50
C ASP A 55 49.22 -109.89 -19.09
N TYR A 56 49.78 -110.52 -18.05
CA TYR A 56 49.48 -110.19 -16.66
C TYR A 56 50.04 -108.81 -16.27
N GLU A 57 51.25 -108.48 -16.72
CA GLU A 57 51.87 -107.17 -16.51
C GLU A 57 51.13 -106.05 -17.30
N GLU A 58 50.70 -106.30 -18.53
CA GLU A 58 49.88 -105.37 -19.33
C GLU A 58 48.49 -105.15 -18.72
N CYS A 59 47.87 -106.19 -18.16
CA CYS A 59 46.61 -106.08 -17.42
C CYS A 59 46.78 -105.26 -16.12
N HIS A 60 47.82 -105.54 -15.32
CA HIS A 60 48.12 -104.75 -14.12
C HIS A 60 48.49 -103.30 -14.42
N GLN A 61 49.17 -103.05 -15.52
CA GLN A 61 49.50 -101.72 -15.99
C GLN A 61 48.22 -100.98 -16.44
N SER A 62 47.34 -101.66 -17.20
CA SER A 62 46.03 -101.12 -17.57
C SER A 62 45.15 -100.82 -16.35
N ILE A 63 45.13 -101.68 -15.33
CA ILE A 63 44.40 -101.44 -14.08
C ILE A 63 44.99 -100.24 -13.33
N ARG A 64 46.33 -100.08 -13.30
CA ARG A 64 46.98 -98.92 -12.69
C ARG A 64 46.65 -97.63 -13.43
N ASP A 65 46.65 -97.66 -14.76
CA ASP A 65 46.36 -96.49 -15.59
C ASP A 65 44.86 -96.13 -15.53
N LEU A 66 43.97 -97.11 -15.45
CA LEU A 66 42.54 -96.90 -15.17
C LEU A 66 42.30 -96.33 -13.77
N ARG A 67 43.05 -96.79 -12.75
CA ARG A 67 42.98 -96.19 -11.40
C ARG A 67 43.46 -94.74 -11.40
N LYS A 68 44.58 -94.43 -12.09
CA LYS A 68 45.06 -93.05 -12.26
C LYS A 68 44.05 -92.20 -13.02
N GLY A 69 43.44 -92.73 -14.07
CA GLY A 69 42.37 -92.09 -14.83
C GLY A 69 41.15 -91.78 -13.97
N ASN A 70 40.70 -92.73 -13.15
CA ASN A 70 39.60 -92.53 -12.21
C ASN A 70 39.91 -91.48 -11.13
N VAL A 71 41.15 -91.43 -10.61
CA VAL A 71 41.58 -90.37 -9.68
C VAL A 71 41.57 -89.00 -10.38
N TRP A 72 42.06 -88.93 -11.62
CA TRP A 72 42.05 -87.69 -12.40
C TRP A 72 40.63 -87.20 -12.74
N LEU A 73 39.75 -88.13 -13.16
CA LEU A 73 38.33 -87.85 -13.42
C LEU A 73 37.60 -87.44 -12.14
N GLY A 74 37.85 -88.13 -11.02
CA GLY A 74 37.31 -87.76 -9.71
C GLY A 74 37.70 -86.34 -9.29
N GLY A 75 38.99 -86.00 -9.42
CA GLY A 75 39.47 -84.63 -9.15
C GLY A 75 38.91 -83.59 -10.11
N ARG A 76 38.64 -83.94 -11.39
CA ARG A 76 38.01 -83.04 -12.37
C ARG A 76 36.53 -82.83 -12.06
N VAL A 77 35.81 -83.86 -11.67
CA VAL A 77 34.40 -83.77 -11.24
C VAL A 77 34.29 -82.90 -9.98
N GLN A 78 35.18 -83.09 -9.01
CA GLN A 78 35.21 -82.25 -7.79
C GLN A 78 35.46 -80.77 -8.12
N ARG A 79 36.42 -80.45 -9.00
CA ARG A 79 36.66 -79.06 -9.44
C ARG A 79 35.46 -78.46 -10.18
N LEU A 80 34.75 -79.25 -10.99
CA LEU A 80 33.54 -78.80 -11.68
C LEU A 80 32.38 -78.57 -10.70
N ASP A 81 32.24 -79.42 -9.69
CA ASP A 81 31.23 -79.23 -8.64
C ASP A 81 31.54 -77.99 -7.80
N GLU A 82 32.78 -77.79 -7.36
CA GLU A 82 33.19 -76.56 -6.67
C GLU A 82 32.99 -75.31 -7.52
N SER A 83 33.26 -75.38 -8.83
CA SER A 83 33.00 -74.28 -9.76
C SER A 83 31.50 -74.01 -9.91
N TYR A 84 30.67 -75.06 -9.94
CA TYR A 84 29.22 -74.93 -10.02
C TYR A 84 28.66 -74.34 -8.72
N GLN A 85 29.12 -74.79 -7.55
CA GLN A 85 28.72 -74.24 -6.26
C GLN A 85 29.10 -72.75 -6.13
N ARG A 86 30.32 -72.37 -6.56
CA ARG A 86 30.73 -70.96 -6.62
C ARG A 86 29.84 -70.14 -7.55
N SER A 87 29.50 -70.68 -8.72
CA SER A 87 28.58 -70.04 -9.66
C SER A 87 27.16 -69.90 -9.09
N GLU A 88 26.67 -70.89 -8.35
CA GLU A 88 25.36 -70.84 -7.69
C GLU A 88 25.32 -69.78 -6.59
N VAL A 89 26.37 -69.68 -5.78
CA VAL A 89 26.49 -68.63 -4.75
C VAL A 89 26.52 -67.25 -5.42
N ALA A 90 27.34 -67.06 -6.45
CA ALA A 90 27.39 -65.80 -7.21
C ALA A 90 26.04 -65.44 -7.84
N MET A 91 25.31 -66.41 -8.40
CA MET A 91 23.98 -66.19 -8.96
C MET A 91 22.92 -65.85 -7.89
N ARG A 92 23.05 -66.38 -6.66
CA ARG A 92 22.19 -65.98 -5.55
C ARG A 92 22.49 -64.55 -5.09
N GLU A 93 23.76 -64.17 -5.04
CA GLU A 93 24.17 -62.80 -4.70
C GLU A 93 23.70 -61.79 -5.76
N LEU A 94 23.89 -62.11 -7.05
CA LEU A 94 23.37 -61.29 -8.14
C LEU A 94 21.84 -61.11 -8.04
N ARG A 95 21.10 -62.19 -7.75
CA ARG A 95 19.64 -62.10 -7.55
C ARG A 95 19.25 -61.20 -6.37
N LYS A 96 19.98 -61.26 -5.26
CA LYS A 96 19.77 -60.36 -4.12
C LYS A 96 20.04 -58.90 -4.49
N MET A 97 21.16 -58.63 -5.17
CA MET A 97 21.51 -57.27 -5.61
C MET A 97 20.50 -56.71 -6.61
N VAL A 98 20.02 -57.51 -7.55
CA VAL A 98 18.95 -57.11 -8.49
C VAL A 98 17.66 -56.79 -7.73
N GLY A 99 17.26 -57.64 -6.77
CA GLY A 99 16.08 -57.37 -5.94
C GLY A 99 16.18 -56.05 -5.15
N GLN A 100 17.34 -55.80 -4.53
CA GLN A 100 17.62 -54.54 -3.84
C GLN A 100 17.62 -53.33 -4.78
N SER A 101 18.19 -53.48 -5.98
CA SER A 101 18.20 -52.42 -6.99
C SER A 101 16.78 -52.11 -7.52
N GLU A 102 15.95 -53.13 -7.71
CA GLU A 102 14.55 -52.94 -8.11
C GLU A 102 13.73 -52.25 -7.02
N GLU A 103 13.97 -52.59 -5.75
CA GLU A 103 13.32 -51.96 -4.60
C GLU A 103 13.74 -50.49 -4.48
N ALA A 104 15.04 -50.20 -4.55
CA ALA A 104 15.56 -48.84 -4.58
C ALA A 104 14.98 -48.02 -5.75
N ASN A 105 14.88 -48.61 -6.94
CA ASN A 105 14.26 -47.96 -8.10
C ASN A 105 12.76 -47.67 -7.89
N ARG A 106 12.03 -48.56 -7.20
CA ARG A 106 10.62 -48.32 -6.85
C ARG A 106 10.50 -47.16 -5.86
N GLU A 107 11.37 -47.09 -4.86
CA GLU A 107 11.39 -45.98 -3.90
C GLU A 107 11.73 -44.65 -4.57
N LEU A 108 12.75 -44.62 -5.43
CA LEU A 108 13.11 -43.43 -6.21
C LEU A 108 11.94 -42.93 -7.06
N ARG A 109 11.20 -43.82 -7.71
CA ARG A 109 10.00 -43.44 -8.49
C ARG A 109 8.90 -42.85 -7.60
N LYS A 110 8.67 -43.41 -6.40
CA LYS A 110 7.70 -42.86 -5.45
C LYS A 110 8.11 -41.46 -4.97
N VAL A 111 9.38 -41.28 -4.63
CA VAL A 111 9.92 -39.99 -4.20
C VAL A 111 9.83 -38.96 -5.32
N ALA A 112 10.20 -39.34 -6.55
CA ALA A 112 10.08 -38.50 -7.73
C ALA A 112 8.62 -38.06 -7.96
N GLY A 113 7.66 -38.99 -7.95
CA GLY A 113 6.24 -38.66 -8.12
C GLY A 113 5.71 -37.74 -7.01
N GLN A 114 6.08 -37.97 -5.75
CA GLN A 114 5.71 -37.06 -4.66
C GLN A 114 6.34 -35.68 -4.81
N SER A 115 7.56 -35.58 -5.31
CA SER A 115 8.23 -34.30 -5.54
C SER A 115 7.57 -33.51 -6.66
N GLU A 116 7.18 -34.18 -7.74
CA GLU A 116 6.46 -33.60 -8.87
C GLU A 116 5.07 -33.12 -8.45
N GLU A 117 4.32 -33.91 -7.67
CA GLU A 117 3.04 -33.49 -7.11
C GLU A 117 3.16 -32.25 -6.22
N ARG A 118 4.22 -32.17 -5.39
CA ARG A 118 4.47 -30.99 -4.56
C ARG A 118 4.79 -29.77 -5.42
N TYR A 119 5.60 -29.94 -6.46
CA TYR A 119 5.93 -28.89 -7.40
C TYR A 119 4.66 -28.35 -8.08
N ILE A 120 3.84 -29.21 -8.67
CA ILE A 120 2.57 -28.84 -9.33
C ILE A 120 1.62 -28.14 -8.34
N LYS A 121 1.49 -28.65 -7.11
CA LYS A 121 0.66 -27.99 -6.08
C LYS A 121 1.20 -26.61 -5.69
N SER A 122 2.52 -26.44 -5.63
CA SER A 122 3.14 -25.17 -5.30
C SER A 122 3.00 -24.15 -6.43
N GLU A 123 3.11 -24.59 -7.68
CA GLU A 123 2.93 -23.79 -8.89
C GLU A 123 1.49 -23.27 -8.98
N LYS A 124 0.49 -24.15 -8.85
CA LYS A 124 -0.93 -23.75 -8.81
C LYS A 124 -1.22 -22.72 -7.72
N ARG A 125 -0.67 -22.89 -6.52
CA ARG A 125 -0.82 -21.91 -5.42
C ARG A 125 -0.14 -20.59 -5.72
N TRP A 126 0.95 -20.60 -6.48
CA TRP A 126 1.64 -19.39 -6.90
C TRP A 126 0.81 -18.66 -7.97
N GLU A 127 0.31 -19.37 -8.97
CA GLU A 127 -0.58 -18.83 -10.02
C GLU A 127 -1.85 -18.22 -9.43
N GLU A 128 -2.51 -18.91 -8.48
CA GLU A 128 -3.69 -18.38 -7.81
C GLU A 128 -3.39 -17.09 -7.02
N ARG A 129 -2.24 -17.03 -6.34
CA ARG A 129 -1.83 -15.82 -5.61
C ARG A 129 -1.48 -14.68 -6.57
N HIS A 130 -0.81 -15.00 -7.66
CA HIS A 130 -0.49 -14.03 -8.72
C HIS A 130 -1.78 -13.47 -9.34
N ALA A 131 -2.75 -14.32 -9.67
CA ALA A 131 -4.04 -13.90 -10.22
C ALA A 131 -4.80 -12.97 -9.25
N ARG A 132 -4.86 -13.32 -7.95
CA ARG A 132 -5.47 -12.46 -6.93
C ARG A 132 -4.76 -11.12 -6.78
N SER A 133 -3.42 -11.12 -6.83
CA SER A 133 -2.62 -9.89 -6.75
C SER A 133 -2.86 -8.98 -7.96
N GLU A 134 -2.92 -9.54 -9.16
CA GLU A 134 -3.21 -8.80 -10.39
C GLU A 134 -4.62 -8.18 -10.37
N GLU A 135 -5.60 -8.92 -9.86
CA GLU A 135 -6.96 -8.39 -9.67
C GLU A 135 -6.99 -7.24 -8.66
N ALA A 136 -6.32 -7.38 -7.52
CA ALA A 136 -6.20 -6.32 -6.53
C ALA A 136 -5.52 -5.06 -7.11
N ILE A 137 -4.44 -5.23 -7.88
CA ILE A 137 -3.76 -4.12 -8.57
C ILE A 137 -4.71 -3.43 -9.57
N ARG A 138 -5.52 -4.21 -10.31
CA ARG A 138 -6.48 -3.67 -11.26
C ARG A 138 -7.58 -2.85 -10.58
N GLU A 139 -8.11 -3.33 -9.45
CA GLU A 139 -9.10 -2.58 -8.68
C GLU A 139 -8.50 -1.30 -8.07
N LEU A 140 -7.28 -1.37 -7.52
CA LEU A 140 -6.57 -0.18 -7.03
C LEU A 140 -6.33 0.87 -8.13
N ARG A 141 -6.04 0.44 -9.36
CA ARG A 141 -5.91 1.36 -10.50
C ARG A 141 -7.24 2.04 -10.83
N LYS A 142 -8.36 1.30 -10.82
CA LYS A 142 -9.69 1.88 -11.04
C LYS A 142 -10.06 2.88 -9.95
N THR A 143 -9.78 2.57 -8.68
CA THR A 143 -10.07 3.50 -7.58
C THR A 143 -9.22 4.76 -7.65
N ASN A 144 -7.93 4.64 -8.00
CA ASN A 144 -7.07 5.80 -8.19
C ASN A 144 -7.57 6.68 -9.33
N GLN A 145 -7.97 6.10 -10.46
CA GLN A 145 -8.53 6.86 -11.58
C GLN A 145 -9.79 7.64 -11.17
N ARG A 146 -10.70 7.02 -10.41
CA ARG A 146 -11.90 7.72 -9.89
C ARG A 146 -11.54 8.86 -8.94
N LEU A 147 -10.53 8.67 -8.10
CA LEU A 147 -10.06 9.71 -7.19
C LEU A 147 -9.42 10.88 -7.95
N ASP A 148 -8.67 10.60 -9.02
CA ASP A 148 -8.08 11.63 -9.88
C ASP A 148 -9.15 12.44 -10.61
N GLU A 149 -10.19 11.79 -11.14
CA GLU A 149 -11.35 12.45 -11.75
C GLU A 149 -12.10 13.33 -10.74
N SER A 150 -12.35 12.81 -9.53
CA SER A 150 -13.00 13.58 -8.46
C SER A 150 -12.15 14.78 -8.00
N ASN A 151 -10.84 14.61 -7.87
CA ASN A 151 -9.92 15.69 -7.53
C ASN A 151 -9.88 16.78 -8.60
N LEU A 152 -9.95 16.41 -9.88
CA LEU A 152 -10.02 17.37 -10.97
C LEU A 152 -11.30 18.19 -10.91
N GLU A 153 -12.44 17.56 -10.64
CA GLU A 153 -13.72 18.24 -10.50
C GLU A 153 -13.72 19.18 -9.29
N LEU A 154 -13.24 18.72 -8.13
CA LEU A 154 -13.12 19.57 -6.93
C LEU A 154 -12.19 20.77 -7.15
N LYS A 155 -11.11 20.61 -7.91
CA LYS A 155 -10.23 21.74 -8.28
C LYS A 155 -10.91 22.72 -9.23
N LYS A 156 -11.86 22.27 -10.04
CA LYS A 156 -12.66 23.13 -10.91
C LYS A 156 -13.67 23.93 -10.08
N THR A 157 -14.49 23.25 -9.26
CA THR A 157 -15.47 23.92 -8.40
C THR A 157 -14.83 24.91 -7.44
N LEU A 158 -13.67 24.59 -6.88
CA LEU A 158 -12.92 25.49 -6.00
C LEU A 158 -12.40 26.75 -6.74
N ARG A 159 -12.06 26.64 -8.03
CA ARG A 159 -11.71 27.81 -8.84
C ARG A 159 -12.93 28.69 -9.11
N ASP A 160 -14.06 28.08 -9.42
CA ASP A 160 -15.31 28.79 -9.72
C ASP A 160 -15.80 29.56 -8.48
N VAL A 161 -15.87 28.90 -7.32
CA VAL A 161 -16.23 29.55 -6.04
C VAL A 161 -15.26 30.67 -5.68
N ARG A 162 -13.96 30.51 -5.93
CA ARG A 162 -12.99 31.60 -5.70
C ARG A 162 -13.26 32.81 -6.60
N ALA A 163 -13.63 32.59 -7.85
CA ALA A 163 -13.98 33.67 -8.77
C ALA A 163 -15.24 34.41 -8.30
N GLU A 164 -16.29 33.67 -7.91
CA GLU A 164 -17.53 34.24 -7.35
C GLU A 164 -17.26 35.08 -6.10
N VAL A 165 -16.44 34.57 -5.16
CA VAL A 165 -16.09 35.32 -3.94
C VAL A 165 -15.33 36.62 -4.27
N ILE A 166 -14.46 36.62 -5.28
CA ILE A 166 -13.76 37.83 -5.71
C ILE A 166 -14.74 38.84 -6.30
N GLU A 167 -15.67 38.38 -7.15
CA GLU A 167 -16.70 39.22 -7.77
C GLU A 167 -17.65 39.82 -6.73
N GLU A 168 -18.14 39.01 -5.79
CA GLU A 168 -18.99 39.50 -4.70
C GLU A 168 -18.26 40.54 -3.84
N ARG A 169 -16.98 40.33 -3.52
CA ARG A 169 -16.20 41.29 -2.73
C ARG A 169 -16.08 42.62 -3.47
N ALA A 170 -15.79 42.60 -4.76
CA ALA A 170 -15.71 43.82 -5.57
C ALA A 170 -17.07 44.54 -5.64
N SER A 171 -18.16 43.80 -5.77
CA SER A 171 -19.52 44.34 -5.77
C SER A 171 -19.89 44.99 -4.43
N ARG A 172 -19.58 44.34 -3.31
CA ARG A 172 -19.78 44.88 -1.95
C ARG A 172 -18.94 46.12 -1.69
N GLU A 173 -17.68 46.12 -2.10
CA GLU A 173 -16.82 47.30 -1.94
C GLU A 173 -17.39 48.51 -2.69
N LYS A 174 -17.91 48.30 -3.91
CA LYS A 174 -18.56 49.36 -4.68
C LYS A 174 -19.81 49.89 -3.99
N SER A 175 -20.68 49.02 -3.48
CA SER A 175 -21.90 49.45 -2.78
C SER A 175 -21.58 50.14 -1.45
N GLU A 176 -20.57 49.69 -0.71
CA GLU A 176 -20.09 50.37 0.49
C GLU A 176 -19.56 51.78 0.17
N GLN A 177 -18.77 51.94 -0.89
CA GLN A 177 -18.28 53.25 -1.33
C GLN A 177 -19.44 54.19 -1.70
N GLU A 178 -20.48 53.67 -2.34
CA GLU A 178 -21.68 54.44 -2.69
C GLU A 178 -22.46 54.87 -1.44
N ILE A 179 -22.66 53.97 -0.47
CA ILE A 179 -23.28 54.30 0.82
C ILE A 179 -22.45 55.36 1.56
N ARG A 180 -21.11 55.21 1.61
CA ARG A 180 -20.23 56.21 2.21
C ARG A 180 -20.35 57.59 1.53
N ARG A 181 -20.51 57.60 0.20
CA ARG A 181 -20.75 58.85 -0.54
C ARG A 181 -22.07 59.50 -0.14
N TYR A 182 -23.15 58.72 0.01
CA TYR A 182 -24.43 59.25 0.48
C TYR A 182 -24.36 59.75 1.92
N LEU A 183 -23.71 59.02 2.82
CA LEU A 183 -23.51 59.43 4.21
C LEU A 183 -22.78 60.78 4.31
N ARG A 184 -21.71 60.99 3.53
CA ARG A 184 -21.01 62.29 3.48
C ARG A 184 -21.90 63.47 3.07
N LEU A 185 -22.95 63.24 2.28
CA LEU A 185 -23.91 64.27 1.91
C LEU A 185 -24.95 64.53 3.02
N ILE A 186 -25.28 63.51 3.80
CA ILE A 186 -26.32 63.57 4.85
C ILE A 186 -25.76 64.11 6.16
N THR A 187 -24.56 63.70 6.58
CA THR A 187 -23.99 64.09 7.88
C THR A 187 -23.95 65.62 8.10
N PRO A 188 -23.54 66.46 7.13
CA PRO A 188 -23.60 67.91 7.31
C PRO A 188 -25.01 68.46 7.61
N LEU A 189 -26.07 67.77 7.16
CA LEU A 189 -27.45 68.11 7.50
C LEU A 189 -27.74 67.87 8.98
N HIS A 190 -27.33 66.71 9.51
CA HIS A 190 -27.54 66.39 10.92
C HIS A 190 -26.73 67.32 11.83
N LEU A 191 -25.48 67.63 11.49
CA LEU A 191 -24.66 68.58 12.24
C LEU A 191 -25.22 70.01 12.17
N ARG A 192 -25.78 70.43 11.03
CA ARG A 192 -26.49 71.72 10.93
C ARG A 192 -27.69 71.77 11.88
N ALA A 193 -28.48 70.69 11.94
CA ALA A 193 -29.65 70.61 12.84
C ALA A 193 -29.25 70.82 14.30
N LEU A 194 -28.13 70.22 14.72
CA LEU A 194 -27.55 70.42 16.04
C LEU A 194 -27.17 71.89 16.30
N LEU A 195 -26.45 72.53 15.38
CA LEU A 195 -26.06 73.93 15.54
C LEU A 195 -27.28 74.86 15.66
N ASP A 196 -28.29 74.65 14.82
CA ASP A 196 -29.52 75.44 14.88
C ASP A 196 -30.28 75.18 16.19
N LYS A 197 -30.26 73.95 16.73
CA LYS A 197 -30.87 73.63 18.04
C LYS A 197 -30.12 74.26 19.21
N ALA A 198 -28.78 74.22 19.20
CA ALA A 198 -27.96 74.87 20.21
C ALA A 198 -28.23 76.39 20.25
N ARG A 199 -28.38 77.03 19.09
CA ARG A 199 -28.76 78.45 18.98
C ARG A 199 -30.13 78.75 19.56
N GLN A 200 -31.12 77.92 19.24
CA GLN A 200 -32.47 78.07 19.81
C GLN A 200 -32.42 77.98 21.33
N LYS A 201 -31.65 77.03 21.88
CA LYS A 201 -31.50 76.90 23.33
C LYS A 201 -30.87 78.14 23.96
N ILE A 202 -29.78 78.66 23.37
CA ILE A 202 -29.17 79.92 23.83
C ILE A 202 -30.18 81.07 23.80
N LEU A 203 -30.96 81.26 22.72
CA LEU A 203 -31.99 82.30 22.64
C LEU A 203 -33.14 82.13 23.64
N MET A 204 -33.37 80.92 24.14
CA MET A 204 -34.34 80.68 25.21
C MET A 204 -33.75 81.01 26.58
N ASP A 205 -32.46 80.75 26.76
CA ASP A 205 -31.78 80.94 28.04
C ASP A 205 -31.31 82.39 28.27
N VAL A 206 -31.00 83.08 27.18
CA VAL A 206 -30.62 84.49 27.05
C VAL A 206 -31.87 85.26 26.64
N GLU A 207 -32.22 86.38 27.28
CA GLU A 207 -33.38 87.23 26.88
C GLU A 207 -33.10 88.03 25.58
N GLY A 208 -32.45 87.38 24.61
CA GLY A 208 -31.85 87.96 23.43
C GLY A 208 -32.72 87.87 22.18
N GLY A 209 -33.69 88.77 22.03
CA GLY A 209 -34.39 89.01 20.76
C GLY A 209 -35.21 87.83 20.19
N THR A 210 -35.88 88.06 19.05
CA THR A 210 -36.78 87.06 18.42
C THR A 210 -36.06 86.07 17.50
N SER A 211 -34.80 86.33 17.10
CA SER A 211 -34.01 85.45 16.24
C SER A 211 -32.50 85.61 16.44
N TRP A 212 -31.74 84.56 16.13
CA TRP A 212 -30.28 84.52 16.27
C TRP A 212 -29.59 85.64 15.48
N GLU A 213 -30.04 85.86 14.25
CA GLU A 213 -29.53 86.90 13.36
C GLU A 213 -29.86 88.31 13.87
N SER A 214 -30.99 88.49 14.56
CA SER A 214 -31.33 89.76 15.19
C SER A 214 -30.48 89.99 16.44
N TYR A 215 -30.28 88.95 17.24
CA TYR A 215 -29.42 89.02 18.43
C TYR A 215 -27.97 89.33 18.03
N ARG A 216 -27.41 88.68 17.00
CA ARG A 216 -26.05 88.95 16.53
C ARG A 216 -25.84 90.33 15.87
N ARG A 217 -26.90 90.98 15.38
CA ARG A 217 -26.77 92.14 14.47
C ARG A 217 -25.89 93.25 15.04
N GLY A 218 -24.89 93.67 14.25
CA GLY A 218 -24.00 94.77 14.62
C GLY A 218 -22.86 94.40 15.57
N ARG A 219 -22.73 93.13 15.98
CA ARG A 219 -21.65 92.63 16.84
C ARG A 219 -20.65 91.78 16.05
N ASP A 220 -19.36 91.96 16.32
CA ASP A 220 -18.32 91.04 15.84
C ASP A 220 -18.42 89.68 16.57
N VAL A 221 -17.79 88.65 16.02
CA VAL A 221 -17.92 87.27 16.54
C VAL A 221 -17.36 87.14 17.94
N ASP A 222 -16.23 87.79 18.22
CA ASP A 222 -15.52 87.63 19.48
C ASP A 222 -16.29 88.31 20.60
N THR A 223 -16.74 89.55 20.38
CA THR A 223 -17.58 90.28 21.34
C THR A 223 -18.91 89.55 21.56
N PHE A 224 -19.58 89.11 20.49
CA PHE A 224 -20.84 88.38 20.61
C PHE A 224 -20.71 87.05 21.37
N SER A 225 -19.62 86.32 21.17
CA SER A 225 -19.37 85.07 21.90
C SER A 225 -19.14 85.30 23.40
N LYS A 226 -18.46 86.40 23.77
CA LYS A 226 -18.25 86.79 25.16
C LYS A 226 -19.56 87.20 25.84
N ASP A 227 -20.38 88.01 25.17
CA ASP A 227 -21.70 88.41 25.66
C ASP A 227 -22.55 87.16 25.99
N ILE A 228 -22.60 86.19 25.07
CA ILE A 228 -23.32 84.93 25.27
C ILE A 228 -22.77 84.16 26.49
N LEU A 229 -21.45 84.07 26.63
CA LEU A 229 -20.83 83.36 27.75
C LEU A 229 -21.13 84.03 29.09
N GLU A 230 -21.09 85.36 29.15
CA GLU A 230 -21.46 86.12 30.35
C GLU A 230 -22.91 85.86 30.73
N GLU A 231 -23.84 85.88 29.78
CA GLU A 231 -25.26 85.62 30.02
C GLU A 231 -25.54 84.15 30.39
N LEU A 232 -24.84 83.19 29.77
CA LEU A 232 -24.96 81.76 30.08
C LEU A 232 -24.26 81.36 31.38
N SER A 233 -23.30 82.14 31.88
CA SER A 233 -22.55 81.82 33.10
C SER A 233 -23.42 81.68 34.35
N VAL A 234 -24.62 82.26 34.32
CA VAL A 234 -25.62 82.21 35.41
C VAL A 234 -26.47 80.91 35.35
N LYS A 235 -26.33 80.10 34.29
CA LYS A 235 -27.14 78.90 34.05
C LYS A 235 -26.39 77.61 34.44
N TYR A 236 -27.15 76.52 34.61
CA TYR A 236 -26.58 75.20 34.86
C TYR A 236 -25.96 74.63 33.58
N HIS A 237 -24.66 74.37 33.64
CA HIS A 237 -23.85 73.67 32.62
C HIS A 237 -23.74 74.44 31.29
N PRO A 238 -23.14 75.65 31.31
CA PRO A 238 -22.84 76.36 30.07
C PRO A 238 -21.79 75.59 29.25
N PRO A 239 -21.88 75.63 27.92
CA PRO A 239 -20.83 75.09 27.05
C PRO A 239 -19.57 75.93 27.18
N SER A 240 -18.42 75.32 26.85
CA SER A 240 -17.11 75.97 26.89
C SER A 240 -17.05 77.21 26.02
N SER A 241 -16.11 78.10 26.36
CA SER A 241 -15.84 79.30 25.57
C SER A 241 -15.53 78.97 24.10
N GLU A 242 -14.81 77.86 23.87
CA GLU A 242 -14.44 77.40 22.54
C GLU A 242 -15.66 76.88 21.77
N ALA A 243 -16.57 76.14 22.43
CA ALA A 243 -17.79 75.65 21.80
C ALA A 243 -18.76 76.79 21.44
N VAL A 244 -18.89 77.81 22.29
CA VAL A 244 -19.69 79.01 22.00
C VAL A 244 -19.07 79.82 20.85
N HIS A 245 -17.75 80.00 20.86
CA HIS A 245 -17.05 80.68 19.78
C HIS A 245 -17.21 79.93 18.45
N PHE A 246 -17.04 78.61 18.47
CA PHE A 246 -17.29 77.72 17.33
C PHE A 246 -18.73 77.84 16.81
N LEU A 247 -19.75 77.85 17.67
CA LEU A 247 -21.14 78.04 17.27
C LEU A 247 -21.38 79.41 16.58
N CYS A 248 -20.66 80.45 17.03
CA CYS A 248 -20.73 81.80 16.47
C CYS A 248 -19.96 81.94 15.15
N TYR A 249 -18.83 81.22 15.02
CA TYR A 249 -17.88 81.27 13.91
C TYR A 249 -18.16 80.20 12.83
N ALA A 250 -18.05 78.92 13.19
CA ALA A 250 -18.08 77.76 12.28
C ALA A 250 -19.43 77.51 11.60
N SER A 251 -20.48 78.17 12.09
CA SER A 251 -21.81 78.13 11.49
C SER A 251 -21.88 78.54 10.02
N LYS A 252 -20.89 79.25 9.45
CA LYS A 252 -20.98 79.65 8.04
C LYS A 252 -20.79 78.48 7.08
N GLU A 253 -19.82 77.59 7.32
CA GLU A 253 -19.53 76.50 6.37
C GLU A 253 -20.46 75.30 6.54
N ILE A 254 -20.75 74.89 7.79
CA ILE A 254 -21.71 73.79 8.06
C ILE A 254 -23.14 74.20 7.65
N ARG A 255 -23.55 75.47 7.85
CA ARG A 255 -24.87 75.94 7.38
C ARG A 255 -24.95 76.11 5.87
N LYS A 256 -23.89 76.54 5.18
CA LYS A 256 -23.88 76.61 3.70
C LYS A 256 -24.07 75.23 3.06
N ARG A 257 -23.49 74.18 3.66
CA ARG A 257 -23.57 72.80 3.16
C ARG A 257 -24.88 72.10 3.53
N GLY A 258 -25.51 72.47 4.65
CA GLY A 258 -26.80 71.91 5.03
C GLY A 258 -27.98 72.58 4.30
N ASN A 259 -29.03 71.85 3.96
CA ASN A 259 -30.29 72.34 3.39
C ASN A 259 -31.36 72.45 4.50
N GLU A 260 -32.51 73.09 4.26
CA GLU A 260 -33.66 73.16 5.19
C GLU A 260 -34.16 71.78 5.66
N ALA A 261 -33.90 70.73 4.88
CA ALA A 261 -34.13 69.34 5.26
C ALA A 261 -33.41 68.90 6.54
N ALA A 262 -32.36 69.61 6.96
CA ALA A 262 -31.64 69.40 8.22
C ALA A 262 -32.56 69.42 9.45
N HIS A 263 -33.61 70.27 9.45
CA HIS A 263 -34.51 70.41 10.60
C HIS A 263 -35.40 69.17 10.86
N LYS A 264 -35.34 68.14 10.00
CA LYS A 264 -36.05 66.87 10.20
C LYS A 264 -35.20 65.78 10.86
N ALA A 265 -33.92 66.03 11.11
CA ALA A 265 -33.04 65.07 11.78
C ALA A 265 -33.50 64.85 13.22
N ASP A 266 -33.63 63.58 13.63
CA ASP A 266 -33.93 63.25 15.01
C ASP A 266 -32.66 63.28 15.89
N VAL A 267 -32.84 63.18 17.21
CA VAL A 267 -31.71 63.22 18.16
C VAL A 267 -30.76 62.03 17.97
N SER A 268 -31.28 60.87 17.56
CA SER A 268 -30.50 59.65 17.31
C SER A 268 -29.62 59.81 16.07
N ASP A 269 -30.14 60.41 15.01
CA ASP A 269 -29.44 60.68 13.75
C ASP A 269 -28.30 61.68 13.95
N ILE A 270 -28.52 62.69 14.80
CA ILE A 270 -27.49 63.64 15.21
C ILE A 270 -26.43 62.94 16.06
N ARG A 271 -26.83 62.12 17.05
CA ARG A 271 -25.87 61.35 17.87
C ARG A 271 -25.01 60.42 17.00
N LYS A 272 -25.62 59.70 16.06
CA LYS A 272 -24.90 58.84 15.11
C LYS A 272 -23.91 59.64 14.26
N ALA A 273 -24.32 60.80 13.76
CA ALA A 273 -23.45 61.68 12.98
C ALA A 273 -22.23 62.19 13.80
N LEU A 274 -22.38 62.39 15.11
CA LEU A 274 -21.28 62.80 16.00
C LEU A 274 -20.33 61.66 16.38
N MET A 275 -20.81 60.41 16.32
CA MET A 275 -20.06 59.20 16.68
C MET A 275 -19.44 58.50 15.46
N ASP A 276 -19.79 58.92 14.24
CA ASP A 276 -19.25 58.33 13.02
C ASP A 276 -17.79 58.78 12.77
N GLU A 277 -16.85 57.90 13.06
CA GLU A 277 -15.40 58.10 12.85
C GLU A 277 -15.03 58.31 11.36
N GLN A 278 -15.92 57.97 10.41
CA GLN A 278 -15.59 58.07 8.98
C GLN A 278 -15.52 59.50 8.41
N LEU A 279 -15.85 60.51 9.22
CA LEU A 279 -15.72 61.94 8.87
C LEU A 279 -14.32 62.51 9.15
N ASP A 280 -13.46 61.73 9.83
CA ASP A 280 -12.12 62.16 10.29
C ASP A 280 -11.11 62.34 9.14
N ALA A 281 -11.47 61.92 7.92
CA ALA A 281 -10.58 61.96 6.77
C ALA A 281 -10.50 63.33 6.04
N GLY A 282 -11.18 64.39 6.50
CA GLY A 282 -10.91 65.72 5.94
C GLY A 282 -11.93 66.86 6.11
N ASP A 283 -13.09 66.64 6.74
CA ASP A 283 -14.14 67.68 6.79
C ASP A 283 -14.44 68.25 8.19
N VAL A 284 -14.21 67.50 9.27
CA VAL A 284 -14.35 67.96 10.66
C VAL A 284 -13.22 67.37 11.48
N GLY A 285 -12.35 68.21 12.05
CA GLY A 285 -11.23 67.72 12.86
C GLY A 285 -11.68 67.14 14.21
N ASP A 286 -10.86 66.27 14.83
CA ASP A 286 -11.14 65.69 16.16
C ASP A 286 -11.53 66.74 17.21
N HIS A 287 -10.89 67.92 17.15
CA HIS A 287 -11.19 69.05 18.02
C HIS A 287 -12.59 69.64 17.77
N GLU A 288 -12.98 69.85 16.51
CA GLU A 288 -14.31 70.36 16.17
C GLU A 288 -15.41 69.35 16.54
N ARG A 289 -15.12 68.05 16.45
CA ARG A 289 -16.03 67.00 16.93
C ARG A 289 -16.25 67.09 18.44
N LEU A 290 -15.21 67.34 19.23
CA LEU A 290 -15.37 67.56 20.68
C LEU A 290 -16.27 68.76 20.98
N LEU A 291 -16.08 69.87 20.27
CA LEU A 291 -16.94 71.06 20.42
C LEU A 291 -18.39 70.78 20.01
N LEU A 292 -18.61 70.01 18.94
CA LEU A 292 -19.95 69.58 18.53
C LEU A 292 -20.59 68.64 19.56
N LYS A 293 -19.82 67.74 20.18
CA LYS A 293 -20.31 66.87 21.26
C LYS A 293 -20.77 67.69 22.47
N GLU A 294 -19.97 68.67 22.87
CA GLU A 294 -20.32 69.59 23.96
C GLU A 294 -21.58 70.40 23.65
N LEU A 295 -21.71 70.90 22.41
CA LEU A 295 -22.93 71.59 21.96
C LEU A 295 -24.16 70.67 21.95
N PHE A 296 -23.99 69.37 21.71
CA PHE A 296 -25.08 68.40 21.79
C PHE A 296 -25.52 68.17 23.23
N GLU A 297 -24.57 67.97 24.15
CA GLU A 297 -24.87 67.83 25.58
C GLU A 297 -25.59 69.07 26.09
N PHE A 298 -25.12 70.26 25.70
CA PHE A 298 -25.80 71.51 26.00
C PHE A 298 -27.20 71.54 25.38
N ALA A 299 -27.36 71.32 24.07
CA ALA A 299 -28.64 71.49 23.37
C ALA A 299 -29.73 70.50 23.83
N TYR A 300 -29.36 69.26 24.15
CA TYR A 300 -30.30 68.18 24.45
C TYR A 300 -30.29 67.71 25.91
N GLY A 301 -29.31 68.13 26.72
CA GLY A 301 -29.17 67.69 28.12
C GLY A 301 -28.83 66.20 28.25
N GLN A 302 -28.20 65.60 27.23
CA GLN A 302 -27.85 64.18 27.18
C GLN A 302 -26.38 64.02 26.88
N ALA A 303 -25.68 63.20 27.67
CA ALA A 303 -24.31 62.78 27.36
C ALA A 303 -24.26 61.96 26.06
N ILE A 304 -23.10 61.99 25.40
CA ILE A 304 -22.80 61.22 24.19
C ILE A 304 -22.11 59.90 24.52
#